data_AF-Q5BXC6-F1
#
_entry.id   AF-Q5BXC6-F1
#
_cell.length_a   1.000
_cell.length_b   1.000
_cell.length_c   1.000
_cell.angle_alpha   90.00
_cell.angle_beta   90.00
_cell.angle_gamma   90.00
#
_symmetry.space_group_name_H-M   'P 1'
#
loop_
_entity.id
_entity.type
_entity.pdbx_description
1 polymer ?
#
loop_
_entity_poly.entity_id
_entity_poly.type
_entity_poly.pdbx_seq_one_letter_code
_entity_poly.pdbx_strand_id
1 'polypeptide(L)'
;GDFPCAYFSEWGTFALPYSITKFPAPVKQLLLSELCDMQAQSELEDDAKAINWWFIPGQKHSNRLFALWNRTAGDCLLDSVLQACWGVFDRENCLRRALADSLQNCEANFYPRWRDYEAFQAACHYILDEDQCQRDWENVLTAACQPREALEQIHIFALSHVLRRPIIVYGVQYIPNYR
;
A
#
# COMPACT_ATOMS: atom_id res chain seq x y z
N GLY A 1 4.97 -2.30 -26.92
CA GLY A 1 6.35 -1.84 -26.63
C GLY A 1 7.01 -2.82 -25.70
N ASP A 2 8.28 -2.61 -25.38
CA ASP A 2 9.10 -3.60 -24.65
C ASP A 2 8.71 -3.79 -23.17
N PHE A 3 7.76 -3.00 -22.67
CA PHE A 3 7.20 -3.11 -21.32
C PHE A 3 5.65 -2.99 -21.38
N PRO A 4 4.92 -4.08 -21.66
CA PRO A 4 3.47 -4.09 -21.82
C PRO A 4 2.71 -4.04 -20.47
N CYS A 5 3.10 -3.13 -19.57
CA CYS A 5 2.46 -2.93 -18.28
C CYS A 5 1.17 -2.13 -18.45
N ALA A 6 0.10 -2.51 -17.73
CA ALA A 6 -1.11 -1.71 -17.68
C ALA A 6 -0.79 -0.34 -17.08
N TYR A 7 -1.54 0.70 -17.46
CA TYR A 7 -1.32 2.02 -16.87
C TYR A 7 -2.59 2.87 -16.81
N PHE A 8 -2.65 3.74 -15.80
CA PHE A 8 -3.64 4.81 -15.75
C PHE A 8 -3.21 6.00 -16.62
N SER A 9 -4.18 6.57 -17.35
CA SER A 9 -4.00 7.79 -18.13
C SER A 9 -4.24 9.07 -17.33
N GLU A 10 -4.97 8.97 -16.21
CA GLU A 10 -5.33 10.10 -15.35
C GLU A 10 -4.94 9.83 -13.90
N TRP A 11 -4.66 10.89 -13.15
CA TRP A 11 -4.18 10.80 -11.78
C TRP A 11 -5.09 11.57 -10.82
N GLY A 12 -5.53 10.88 -9.76
CA GLY A 12 -6.20 11.48 -8.62
C GLY A 12 -5.33 11.46 -7.36
N THR A 13 -5.52 12.44 -6.48
CA THR A 13 -5.11 12.33 -5.08
C THR A 13 -6.30 12.71 -4.23
N PHE A 14 -6.75 11.77 -3.40
CA PHE A 14 -7.81 12.01 -2.45
C PHE A 14 -7.28 12.82 -1.27
N ALA A 15 -8.03 13.84 -0.87
CA ALA A 15 -7.76 14.61 0.33
C ALA A 15 -9.08 14.89 1.04
N LEU A 16 -9.06 14.84 2.37
CA LEU A 16 -10.23 15.21 3.16
C LEU A 16 -10.61 16.68 2.87
N PRO A 17 -11.90 16.97 2.62
CA PRO A 17 -12.34 18.32 2.33
C PRO A 17 -11.99 19.30 3.45
N TYR A 18 -11.45 20.47 3.08
CA TYR A 18 -11.10 21.54 4.04
C TYR A 18 -12.29 21.96 4.92
N SER A 19 -13.52 21.82 4.43
CA SER A 19 -14.76 22.09 5.18
C SER A 19 -14.86 21.31 6.48
N ILE A 20 -14.28 20.11 6.58
CA ILE A 20 -14.28 19.30 7.82
C ILE A 20 -13.60 20.06 8.97
N THR A 21 -12.60 20.90 8.67
CA THR A 21 -11.91 21.69 9.71
C THR A 21 -12.85 22.71 10.38
N LYS A 22 -13.92 23.11 9.70
CA LYS A 22 -14.92 24.09 10.17
C LYS A 22 -16.02 23.47 11.03
N PHE A 23 -16.11 22.13 11.11
CA PHE A 23 -17.11 21.48 11.94
C PHE A 23 -16.83 21.66 13.44
N PRO A 24 -17.88 21.71 14.28
CA PRO A 24 -17.74 21.66 15.73
C PRO A 24 -16.91 20.45 16.16
N ALA A 25 -16.13 20.59 17.24
CA ALA A 25 -15.22 19.54 17.69
C ALA A 25 -15.88 18.16 17.87
N PRO A 26 -17.09 18.04 18.48
CA PRO A 26 -17.75 16.74 18.63
C PRO A 26 -18.11 16.09 17.29
N VAL A 27 -18.57 16.88 16.32
CA VAL A 27 -18.94 16.40 14.98
C VAL A 27 -17.72 15.96 14.20
N LYS A 28 -16.63 16.72 14.31
CA LYS A 28 -15.34 16.38 13.69
C LYS A 28 -14.77 15.08 14.24
N GLN A 29 -14.83 14.90 15.56
CA GLN A 29 -14.37 13.67 16.21
C GLN A 29 -15.17 12.46 15.75
N LEU A 30 -16.51 12.58 15.74
CA LEU A 30 -17.40 11.51 15.26
C LEU A 30 -17.14 11.19 13.78
N LEU A 31 -17.02 12.20 12.92
CA LEU A 31 -16.74 11.99 11.49
C LEU A 31 -15.42 11.25 11.29
N LEU A 32 -14.36 11.66 11.99
CA LEU A 32 -13.05 11.03 11.86
C LEU A 32 -13.05 9.61 12.43
N SER A 33 -13.76 9.33 13.52
CA SER A 33 -13.85 7.97 14.08
C SER A 33 -14.60 6.99 13.20
N GLU A 34 -15.54 7.47 12.37
CA GLU A 34 -16.27 6.64 11.40
C GLU A 34 -15.50 6.48 10.07
N LEU A 35 -14.63 7.42 9.73
CA LEU A 35 -13.91 7.44 8.45
C LEU A 35 -12.51 6.83 8.53
N CYS A 36 -11.84 6.97 9.68
CA CYS A 36 -10.45 6.58 9.87
C CYS A 36 -10.34 5.32 10.73
N ASP A 37 -9.31 4.53 10.48
CA ASP A 37 -8.89 3.49 11.41
C ASP A 37 -8.15 4.14 12.58
N MET A 38 -8.87 4.37 13.68
CA MET A 38 -8.33 5.05 14.85
C MET A 38 -7.23 4.25 15.55
N GLN A 39 -7.25 2.91 15.44
CA GLN A 39 -6.23 2.06 16.01
C GLN A 39 -4.94 2.17 15.22
N ALA A 40 -5.00 2.00 13.89
CA ALA A 40 -3.84 2.17 13.01
C ALA A 40 -3.29 3.60 13.07
N GLN A 41 -4.16 4.60 13.20
CA GLN A 41 -3.74 6.00 13.38
C GLN A 41 -2.87 6.17 14.62
N SER A 42 -3.32 5.66 15.78
CA SER A 42 -2.57 5.80 17.04
C SER A 42 -1.27 5.00 17.02
N GLU A 43 -1.29 3.78 16.48
CA GLU A 43 -0.07 2.96 16.34
C GLU A 43 0.99 3.66 15.47
N LEU A 44 0.60 4.24 14.34
CA LEU A 44 1.52 4.92 13.43
C LEU A 44 1.98 6.30 13.93
N GLU A 45 1.13 7.04 14.65
CA GLU A 45 1.46 8.38 15.18
C GLU A 45 2.19 8.33 16.52
N ASP A 46 1.65 7.59 17.49
CA ASP A 46 2.05 7.65 18.89
C ASP A 46 3.14 6.62 19.19
N ASP A 47 2.91 5.35 18.82
CA ASP A 47 3.79 4.23 19.18
C ASP A 47 5.01 4.17 18.27
N ALA A 48 4.78 4.06 16.96
CA ALA A 48 5.84 3.89 15.96
C ALA A 48 6.48 5.22 15.52
N LYS A 49 5.79 6.35 15.74
CA LYS A 49 6.18 7.68 15.25
C LYS A 49 6.53 7.69 13.76
N ALA A 50 5.84 6.86 12.97
CA ALA A 50 6.08 6.66 11.56
C ALA A 50 5.49 7.80 10.71
N ILE A 51 4.34 8.35 11.13
CA ILE A 51 3.67 9.47 10.46
C ILE A 51 3.49 10.64 11.42
N ASN A 52 3.32 11.85 10.88
CA ASN A 52 2.91 13.05 11.60
C ASN A 52 3.86 13.50 12.74
N TRP A 53 5.02 12.86 12.91
CA TRP A 53 6.07 13.25 13.86
C TRP A 53 6.64 14.66 13.61
N TRP A 54 6.46 15.18 12.39
CA TRP A 54 6.88 16.54 12.00
C TRP A 54 5.95 17.64 12.51
N PHE A 55 4.82 17.31 13.15
CA PHE A 55 3.95 18.35 13.69
C PHE A 55 4.49 18.93 14.99
N ILE A 56 4.66 20.26 14.97
CA ILE A 56 5.07 21.04 16.12
C ILE A 56 3.83 21.57 16.84
N PRO A 57 3.68 21.35 18.16
CA PRO A 57 2.60 21.93 18.94
C PRO A 57 2.52 23.46 18.77
N GLY A 58 1.32 23.99 18.52
CA GLY A 58 1.08 25.43 18.35
C GLY A 58 1.20 25.96 16.92
N GLN A 59 1.54 25.11 15.94
CA GLN A 59 1.51 25.47 14.52
C GLN A 59 0.25 24.97 13.82
N LYS A 60 -0.14 25.64 12.72
CA LYS A 60 -1.22 25.15 11.85
C LYS A 60 -0.81 23.81 11.25
N HIS A 61 -1.60 22.78 11.52
CA HIS A 61 -1.39 21.45 10.97
C HIS A 61 -1.89 21.37 9.51
N SER A 62 -1.16 21.94 8.56
CA SER A 62 -1.35 21.61 7.14
C SER A 62 -0.70 20.26 6.86
N ASN A 63 -1.41 19.37 6.16
CA ASN A 63 -0.92 18.07 5.67
C ASN A 63 -0.80 16.95 6.73
N ARG A 64 -1.71 16.89 7.71
CA ARG A 64 -1.78 15.71 8.60
C ARG A 64 -2.27 14.52 7.80
N LEU A 65 -1.55 13.40 7.88
CA LEU A 65 -1.95 12.15 7.26
C LEU A 65 -3.00 11.46 8.13
N PHE A 66 -4.04 10.94 7.49
CA PHE A 66 -5.11 10.17 8.13
C PHE A 66 -5.12 8.76 7.53
N ALA A 67 -5.08 7.75 8.38
CA ALA A 67 -5.25 6.35 8.04
C ALA A 67 -6.75 6.09 7.83
N LEU A 68 -7.18 6.08 6.56
CA LEU A 68 -8.57 5.79 6.23
C LEU A 68 -8.92 4.35 6.61
N TRP A 69 -10.13 4.16 7.12
CA TRP A 69 -10.63 2.82 7.42
C TRP A 69 -10.74 1.99 6.14
N ASN A 70 -10.35 0.72 6.26
CA ASN A 70 -10.42 -0.25 5.19
C ASN A 70 -11.17 -1.51 5.69
N ARG A 71 -11.84 -2.22 4.79
CA ARG A 71 -12.81 -3.28 5.12
C ARG A 71 -12.24 -4.57 5.69
N THR A 72 -10.93 -4.65 5.93
CA THR A 72 -10.21 -5.80 6.54
C THR A 72 -10.62 -7.19 6.04
N ALA A 73 -11.08 -7.29 4.79
CA ALA A 73 -11.65 -8.50 4.19
C ALA A 73 -10.73 -9.14 3.14
N GLY A 74 -9.42 -8.93 3.27
CA GLY A 74 -8.44 -9.07 2.17
C GLY A 74 -8.42 -7.81 1.29
N ASP A 75 -7.45 -7.73 0.37
CA ASP A 75 -7.35 -6.69 -0.67
C ASP A 75 -7.10 -5.26 -0.17
N CYS A 76 -6.68 -5.15 1.09
CA CYS A 76 -6.42 -3.87 1.74
C CYS A 76 -5.41 -3.01 0.99
N LEU A 77 -4.41 -3.59 0.31
CA LEU A 77 -3.45 -2.84 -0.50
C LEU A 77 -4.15 -2.10 -1.65
N LEU A 78 -4.98 -2.82 -2.42
CA LEU A 78 -5.66 -2.29 -3.60
C LEU A 78 -6.72 -1.26 -3.21
N ASP A 79 -7.47 -1.55 -2.15
CA ASP A 79 -8.42 -0.63 -1.55
C ASP A 79 -7.74 0.65 -1.04
N SER A 80 -6.61 0.52 -0.33
CA SER A 80 -5.85 1.68 0.15
C SER A 80 -5.32 2.54 -0.98
N VAL A 81 -4.85 1.92 -2.08
CA VAL A 81 -4.39 2.64 -3.27
C VAL A 81 -5.54 3.42 -3.92
N LEU A 82 -6.69 2.77 -4.17
CA LEU A 82 -7.83 3.47 -4.78
C LEU A 82 -8.45 4.51 -3.84
N GLN A 83 -8.42 4.30 -2.52
CA GLN A 83 -8.81 5.31 -1.55
C GLN A 83 -7.88 6.53 -1.61
N ALA A 84 -6.56 6.31 -1.65
CA ALA A 84 -5.58 7.40 -1.75
C ALA A 84 -5.64 8.17 -3.08
N CYS A 85 -6.09 7.52 -4.16
CA CYS A 85 -6.20 8.15 -5.47
C CYS A 85 -7.58 8.79 -5.72
N TRP A 86 -8.67 8.07 -5.47
CA TRP A 86 -10.04 8.46 -5.85
C TRP A 86 -11.07 8.36 -4.70
N GLY A 87 -10.67 7.92 -3.51
CA GLY A 87 -11.59 7.80 -2.37
C GLY A 87 -12.58 6.64 -2.47
N VAL A 88 -12.26 5.60 -3.24
CA VAL A 88 -13.13 4.43 -3.48
C VAL A 88 -12.38 3.12 -3.22
N PHE A 89 -13.13 2.02 -3.08
CA PHE A 89 -12.59 0.66 -2.96
C PHE A 89 -12.50 -0.03 -4.32
N ASP A 90 -11.63 -1.04 -4.45
CA ASP A 90 -11.52 -1.90 -5.64
C ASP A 90 -12.62 -2.96 -5.61
N ARG A 91 -13.89 -2.53 -5.72
CA ARG A 91 -15.04 -3.42 -5.59
C ARG A 91 -15.16 -4.43 -6.73
N GLU A 92 -14.69 -4.06 -7.91
CA GLU A 92 -14.80 -4.85 -9.14
C GLU A 92 -13.47 -5.54 -9.51
N ASN A 93 -12.49 -5.54 -8.60
CA ASN A 93 -11.16 -6.11 -8.80
C ASN A 93 -10.50 -5.61 -10.10
N CYS A 94 -10.76 -4.36 -10.48
CA CYS A 94 -10.23 -3.77 -11.70
C CYS A 94 -8.74 -3.47 -11.51
N LEU A 95 -8.38 -2.89 -10.36
CA LEU A 95 -6.98 -2.64 -10.03
C LEU A 95 -6.23 -3.96 -9.80
N ARG A 96 -6.86 -4.94 -9.14
CA ARG A 96 -6.28 -6.28 -8.99
C ARG A 96 -5.92 -6.92 -10.32
N ARG A 97 -6.86 -6.95 -11.27
CA ARG A 97 -6.63 -7.54 -12.59
C ARG A 97 -5.52 -6.81 -13.33
N ALA A 98 -5.53 -5.47 -13.30
CA ALA A 98 -4.46 -4.68 -13.90
C ALA A 98 -3.08 -4.99 -13.29
N LEU A 99 -3.00 -5.20 -11.97
CA LEU A 99 -1.78 -5.64 -11.28
C LEU A 99 -1.34 -7.04 -11.74
N ALA A 100 -2.25 -8.02 -11.72
CA ALA A 100 -1.95 -9.40 -12.08
C ALA A 100 -1.49 -9.52 -13.54
N ASP A 101 -2.22 -8.88 -14.46
CA ASP A 101 -1.88 -8.84 -15.89
C ASP A 101 -0.53 -8.14 -16.11
N SER A 102 -0.23 -7.07 -15.36
CA SER A 102 1.06 -6.38 -15.48
C SER A 102 2.23 -7.22 -14.99
N LEU A 103 2.07 -7.96 -13.89
CA LEU A 103 3.10 -8.85 -13.38
C LEU A 103 3.40 -10.00 -14.37
N GLN A 104 2.36 -10.62 -14.93
CA GLN A 104 2.53 -11.68 -15.92
C GLN A 104 3.13 -11.17 -17.24
N ASN A 105 2.57 -10.09 -17.81
CA ASN A 105 3.02 -9.58 -19.11
C ASN A 105 4.42 -8.94 -19.07
N CYS A 106 4.88 -8.53 -17.89
CA CYS A 106 6.18 -7.90 -17.68
C CYS A 106 7.08 -8.68 -16.72
N GLU A 107 6.88 -10.00 -16.64
CA GLU A 107 7.64 -10.89 -15.78
C GLU A 107 9.16 -10.73 -15.96
N ALA A 108 9.62 -10.66 -17.22
CA ALA A 108 11.03 -10.45 -17.56
C ALA A 108 11.64 -9.17 -16.97
N ASN A 109 10.82 -8.19 -16.60
CA ASN A 109 11.24 -6.94 -15.98
C ASN A 109 11.11 -6.98 -14.45
N PHE A 110 10.05 -7.60 -13.93
CA PHE A 110 9.76 -7.64 -12.50
C PHE A 110 10.52 -8.75 -11.75
N TYR A 111 10.62 -9.95 -12.32
CA TYR A 111 11.30 -11.09 -11.69
C TYR A 111 12.75 -10.76 -11.29
N PRO A 112 13.60 -10.18 -12.17
CA PRO A 112 14.97 -9.86 -11.77
C PRO A 112 15.03 -8.88 -10.60
N ARG A 113 14.11 -7.91 -10.52
CA ARG A 113 14.06 -6.92 -9.42
C ARG A 113 13.59 -7.55 -8.11
N TRP A 114 12.61 -8.42 -8.18
CA TRP A 114 12.16 -9.22 -7.04
C TRP A 114 13.28 -10.12 -6.54
N ARG A 115 13.93 -10.89 -7.42
CA ARG A 115 15.04 -11.79 -7.07
C ARG A 115 16.22 -11.05 -6.45
N ASP A 116 16.63 -9.92 -7.03
CA ASP A 116 17.72 -9.11 -6.49
C ASP A 116 17.37 -8.56 -5.09
N TYR A 117 16.09 -8.22 -4.84
CA TYR A 117 15.60 -7.82 -3.52
C TYR A 117 15.60 -8.99 -2.52
N GLU A 118 15.12 -10.18 -2.91
CA GLU A 118 15.17 -11.38 -2.07
C GLU A 118 16.60 -11.76 -1.70
N ALA A 119 17.54 -11.66 -2.65
CA ALA A 119 18.96 -11.88 -2.41
C ALA A 119 19.55 -10.88 -1.39
N PHE A 120 19.11 -9.61 -1.48
CA PHE A 120 19.50 -8.58 -0.53
C PHE A 120 18.88 -8.80 0.87
N GLN A 121 17.66 -9.33 0.96
CA GLN A 121 17.05 -9.66 2.25
C GLN A 121 17.66 -10.92 2.89
N ALA A 122 18.07 -11.89 2.08
CA ALA A 122 18.72 -13.12 2.52
C ALA A 122 20.16 -12.93 3.05
N ALA A 123 20.65 -11.69 3.11
CA ALA A 123 22.05 -11.25 3.11
C ALA A 123 23.02 -11.74 4.22
N CYS A 124 22.80 -12.88 4.90
CA CYS A 124 23.86 -13.48 5.72
C CYS A 124 23.85 -15.02 5.89
N HIS A 125 22.83 -15.79 5.48
CA HIS A 125 22.74 -17.20 5.96
C HIS A 125 22.32 -18.30 4.96
N TYR A 126 22.03 -18.00 3.68
CA TYR A 126 21.72 -19.04 2.70
C TYR A 126 21.96 -18.59 1.25
N ILE A 127 22.28 -19.53 0.35
CA ILE A 127 22.42 -19.31 -1.09
C ILE A 127 21.04 -19.54 -1.71
N LEU A 128 20.47 -18.54 -2.38
CA LEU A 128 19.20 -18.70 -3.09
C LEU A 128 19.34 -19.75 -4.20
N ASP A 129 18.50 -20.76 -4.12
CA ASP A 129 18.34 -21.79 -5.14
C ASP A 129 17.39 -21.27 -6.23
N GLU A 130 17.81 -21.30 -7.50
CA GLU A 130 17.00 -20.76 -8.61
C GLU A 130 15.67 -21.52 -8.77
N ASP A 131 15.64 -22.83 -8.52
CA ASP A 131 14.39 -23.59 -8.55
C ASP A 131 13.43 -23.15 -7.43
N GLN A 132 13.97 -22.76 -6.27
CA GLN A 132 13.17 -22.18 -5.18
C GLN A 132 12.67 -20.78 -5.54
N CYS A 133 13.53 -19.92 -6.10
CA CYS A 133 13.12 -18.60 -6.57
C CYS A 133 11.99 -18.67 -7.60
N GLN A 134 12.05 -19.62 -8.54
CA GLN A 134 10.99 -19.81 -9.52
C GLN A 134 9.66 -20.22 -8.87
N ARG A 135 9.69 -21.15 -7.90
CA ARG A 135 8.49 -21.55 -7.14
C ARG A 135 7.90 -20.40 -6.33
N ASP A 136 8.74 -19.63 -5.67
CA ASP A 136 8.30 -18.49 -4.86
C ASP A 136 7.72 -17.39 -5.75
N TRP A 137 8.31 -17.16 -6.92
CA TRP A 137 7.76 -16.27 -7.92
C TRP A 137 6.40 -16.72 -8.46
N GLU A 138 6.20 -18.02 -8.71
CA GLU A 138 4.88 -18.56 -9.06
C GLU A 138 3.84 -18.30 -7.97
N ASN A 139 4.23 -18.35 -6.69
CA ASN A 139 3.35 -18.00 -5.58
C ASN A 139 2.98 -16.51 -5.60
N VAL A 140 3.94 -15.62 -5.89
CA VAL A 140 3.70 -14.18 -6.08
C VAL A 140 2.68 -13.93 -7.19
N LEU A 141 2.88 -14.53 -8.37
CA LEU A 141 1.96 -14.40 -9.51
C LEU A 141 0.56 -14.92 -9.17
N THR A 142 0.48 -16.05 -8.46
CA THR A 142 -0.79 -16.65 -8.03
C THR A 142 -1.52 -15.76 -7.03
N ALA A 143 -0.82 -15.20 -6.05
CA ALA A 143 -1.40 -14.28 -5.06
C ALA A 143 -2.01 -13.04 -5.73
N ALA A 144 -1.36 -12.48 -6.75
CA ALA A 144 -1.92 -11.37 -7.52
C ALA A 144 -3.26 -11.73 -8.20
N CYS A 145 -3.43 -12.98 -8.63
CA CYS A 145 -4.64 -13.44 -9.34
C CYS A 145 -5.82 -13.77 -8.41
N GLN A 146 -5.56 -14.18 -7.18
CA GLN A 146 -6.58 -14.76 -6.29
C GLN A 146 -7.19 -13.72 -5.33
N PRO A 147 -8.50 -13.40 -5.41
CA PRO A 147 -9.16 -12.46 -4.50
C PRO A 147 -8.81 -12.70 -3.02
N ARG A 148 -8.59 -11.62 -2.27
CA ARG A 148 -8.28 -11.62 -0.83
C ARG A 148 -6.93 -12.19 -0.40
N GLU A 149 -6.10 -12.67 -1.33
CA GLU A 149 -4.73 -13.07 -0.99
C GLU A 149 -3.87 -11.87 -0.57
N ALA A 150 -2.94 -12.15 0.35
CA ALA A 150 -1.98 -11.16 0.82
C ALA A 150 -1.00 -10.80 -0.31
N LEU A 151 -0.72 -9.50 -0.43
CA LEU A 151 0.19 -8.96 -1.44
C LEU A 151 1.45 -8.42 -0.75
N GLU A 152 2.60 -8.76 -1.31
CA GLU A 152 3.92 -8.34 -0.82
C GLU A 152 4.50 -7.12 -1.59
N GLN A 153 5.74 -6.73 -1.28
CA GLN A 153 6.42 -5.52 -1.75
C GLN A 153 6.50 -5.42 -3.28
N ILE A 154 6.70 -6.53 -4.00
CA ILE A 154 6.75 -6.50 -5.47
C ILE A 154 5.42 -6.07 -6.09
N HIS A 155 4.29 -6.39 -5.45
CA HIS A 155 2.98 -5.94 -5.90
C HIS A 155 2.84 -4.42 -5.76
N ILE A 156 3.39 -3.84 -4.67
CA ILE A 156 3.44 -2.38 -4.49
C ILE A 156 4.30 -1.74 -5.59
N PHE A 157 5.45 -2.36 -5.89
CA PHE A 157 6.33 -1.88 -6.96
C PHE A 157 5.65 -1.95 -8.33
N ALA A 158 4.98 -3.04 -8.66
CA ALA A 158 4.21 -3.17 -9.90
C ALA A 158 3.04 -2.17 -9.96
N LEU A 159 2.29 -1.99 -8.85
CA LEU A 159 1.24 -0.97 -8.75
C LEU A 159 1.77 0.44 -9.00
N SER A 160 2.98 0.76 -8.54
CA SER A 160 3.58 2.09 -8.81
C SER A 160 3.79 2.34 -10.31
N HIS A 161 4.05 1.29 -11.09
CA HIS A 161 4.14 1.37 -12.55
C HIS A 161 2.74 1.49 -13.17
N VAL A 162 1.77 0.72 -12.68
CA VAL A 162 0.37 0.82 -13.12
C VAL A 162 -0.19 2.22 -12.90
N LEU A 163 0.04 2.80 -11.73
CA LEU A 163 -0.37 4.16 -11.40
C LEU A 163 0.51 5.23 -12.07
N ARG A 164 1.68 4.85 -12.59
CA ARG A 164 2.76 5.75 -13.03
C ARG A 164 3.10 6.80 -11.97
N ARG A 165 3.08 6.39 -10.71
CA ARG A 165 3.25 7.26 -9.55
C ARG A 165 3.97 6.52 -8.42
N PRO A 166 4.93 7.16 -7.74
CA PRO A 166 5.56 6.58 -6.55
C PRO A 166 4.53 6.30 -5.44
N ILE A 167 4.70 5.16 -4.77
CA ILE A 167 3.96 4.79 -3.56
C ILE A 167 4.95 4.84 -2.40
N ILE A 168 4.62 5.59 -1.35
CA ILE A 168 5.40 5.68 -0.12
C ILE A 168 4.66 4.90 0.96
N VAL A 169 5.33 3.91 1.54
CA VAL A 169 4.78 3.08 2.62
C VAL A 169 5.44 3.50 3.93
N TYR A 170 4.62 3.97 4.88
CA TYR A 170 5.03 4.14 6.26
C TYR A 170 4.56 2.92 7.05
N GLY A 171 5.46 2.33 7.82
CA GLY A 171 5.16 1.16 8.64
C GLY A 171 6.00 1.13 9.90
N VAL A 172 5.73 0.14 10.75
CA VAL A 172 6.51 -0.09 11.96
C VAL A 172 7.88 -0.69 11.62
N GLN A 173 8.95 -0.20 12.26
CA GLN A 173 10.30 -0.74 12.04
C GLN A 173 10.48 -2.15 12.63
N TYR A 174 9.75 -2.46 13.70
CA TYR A 174 9.81 -3.73 14.40
C TYR A 174 8.40 -4.15 14.77
N ILE A 175 8.03 -5.38 14.44
CA ILE A 175 6.82 -6.00 14.97
C ILE A 175 7.21 -6.54 16.35
N PRO A 176 6.68 -6.00 17.46
CA PRO A 176 6.96 -6.57 18.76
C PRO A 176 6.46 -8.02 18.79
N ASN A 177 7.40 -8.97 18.94
CA ASN A 177 7.07 -10.36 19.17
C ASN A 177 6.40 -10.47 20.54
N TYR A 178 5.07 -10.47 20.58
CA TYR A 178 4.33 -10.95 21.74
C TYR A 178 4.42 -12.49 21.74
N ARG A 179 5.52 -13.01 22.29
CA ARG A 179 5.64 -14.42 22.71
C ARG A 179 5.55 -14.50 24.22
#